data_AF-A0A2P6RR87-F1
#
_entry.id   AF-A0A2P6RR87-F1
#
_cell.length_a   1.000
_cell.length_b   1.000
_cell.length_c   1.000
_cell.angle_alpha   90.00
_cell.angle_beta   90.00
_cell.angle_gamma   90.00
#
_symmetry.space_group_name_H-M   'P 1'
#
loop_
_entity.id
_entity.type
_entity.pdbx_description
1 polymer ?
#
loop_
_entity_poly.entity_id
_entity_poly.type
_entity_poly.pdbx_seq_one_letter_code
_entity_poly.pdbx_strand_id
1 'polypeptide(L)'
;MEHQVQDLSLELTLGGPYTAEPYQADTEGSADLIRIRASFTGFRVYSVNQEVEETKYKVSTRLTLCSSFDPWVFKKPLGHLDATKRLSLRKPWVDAEVLPNLNVLAKHQMQQGHRTWVRVFDKDTRSLNEVELKKEESFVFRDLWVHDFVNRRKLVAQDTVGLYWETTEQRFVFSVLKRIPRVPKTTSNRS
;
A
#
# COMPACT_ATOMS: atom_id res chain seq x y z
N MET A 1 7.30 -54.76 20.06
CA MET A 1 7.82 -54.05 18.87
C MET A 1 7.61 -52.57 19.13
N GLU A 2 8.61 -51.94 19.72
CA GLU A 2 8.62 -50.51 20.02
C GLU A 2 8.98 -49.76 18.73
N HIS A 3 8.10 -48.88 18.27
CA HIS A 3 8.42 -47.96 17.19
C HIS A 3 9.00 -46.69 17.81
N GLN A 4 10.32 -46.58 17.69
CA GLN A 4 11.10 -45.38 17.99
C GLN A 4 10.75 -44.29 16.96
N VAL A 5 10.05 -43.25 17.39
CA VAL A 5 9.82 -42.06 16.57
C VAL A 5 11.08 -41.21 16.65
N GLN A 6 11.82 -41.14 15.55
CA GLN A 6 12.93 -40.21 15.39
C GLN A 6 12.39 -38.78 15.42
N ASP A 7 12.88 -38.00 16.37
CA ASP A 7 12.60 -36.58 16.50
C ASP A 7 13.33 -35.83 15.36
N LEU A 8 12.59 -35.48 14.31
CA LEU A 8 13.11 -34.68 13.21
C LEU A 8 13.04 -33.20 13.61
N SER A 9 14.16 -32.67 14.12
CA SER A 9 14.40 -31.22 14.16
C SER A 9 14.29 -30.65 12.74
N LEU A 10 13.29 -29.79 12.53
CA LEU A 10 13.12 -29.04 11.30
C LEU A 10 13.55 -27.59 11.54
N GLU A 11 14.85 -27.34 11.39
CA GLU A 11 15.34 -25.99 11.14
C GLU A 11 14.75 -25.49 9.81
N LEU A 12 14.13 -24.30 9.84
CA LEU A 12 13.59 -23.64 8.65
C LEU A 12 14.74 -23.24 7.73
N THR A 13 15.04 -24.09 6.75
CA THR A 13 16.03 -23.79 5.71
C THR A 13 15.35 -22.98 4.59
N LEU A 14 15.63 -21.69 4.54
CA LEU A 14 15.26 -20.82 3.42
C LEU A 14 16.30 -20.95 2.29
N GLY A 15 15.97 -21.68 1.22
CA GLY A 15 16.68 -21.63 -0.05
C GLY A 15 17.98 -22.45 -0.15
N GLY A 16 18.28 -22.97 -1.35
CA GLY A 16 19.43 -23.82 -1.68
C GLY A 16 20.81 -23.14 -1.58
N PRO A 17 21.90 -23.83 -2.02
CA PRO A 17 23.21 -23.77 -1.38
C PRO A 17 23.91 -22.43 -1.64
N TYR A 18 23.94 -21.60 -0.62
CA TYR A 18 24.89 -20.50 -0.47
C TYR A 18 25.62 -20.71 0.85
N THR A 19 26.91 -21.01 0.79
CA THR A 19 27.80 -20.95 1.95
C THR A 19 28.02 -19.48 2.30
N ALA A 20 27.15 -18.91 3.12
CA ALA A 20 27.40 -17.65 3.78
C ALA A 20 27.68 -17.95 5.25
N GLU A 21 28.82 -17.49 5.74
CA GLU A 21 29.21 -17.59 7.14
C GLU A 21 28.13 -17.03 8.08
N PRO A 22 28.02 -17.55 9.32
CA PRO A 22 26.97 -17.18 10.25
C PRO A 22 26.96 -15.67 10.51
N TYR A 23 25.87 -15.04 10.11
CA TYR A 23 25.60 -13.62 10.35
C TYR A 23 25.51 -13.37 11.85
N GLN A 24 26.52 -12.71 12.42
CA GLN A 24 26.46 -12.21 13.79
C GLN A 24 25.57 -10.98 13.82
N ALA A 25 24.39 -11.10 14.43
CA ALA A 25 23.44 -10.00 14.53
C ALA A 25 23.85 -9.01 15.61
N ASP A 26 24.05 -7.76 15.19
CA ASP A 26 24.21 -6.61 16.07
C ASP A 26 22.93 -6.38 16.89
N THR A 27 23.11 -5.94 18.14
CA THR A 27 22.07 -5.94 19.19
C THR A 27 20.85 -5.06 18.87
N GLU A 28 20.93 -4.18 17.88
CA GLU A 28 19.87 -3.25 17.50
C GLU A 28 18.82 -3.86 16.55
N GLY A 29 19.21 -4.84 15.71
CA GLY A 29 18.27 -5.62 14.89
C GLY A 29 17.40 -6.60 15.69
N SER A 30 17.73 -6.79 16.98
CA SER A 30 17.03 -7.69 17.90
C SER A 30 15.62 -7.22 18.24
N ALA A 31 15.42 -5.91 18.45
CA ALA A 31 14.14 -5.37 18.92
C ALA A 31 13.03 -5.47 17.87
N ASP A 32 13.35 -5.20 16.60
CA ASP A 32 12.38 -5.32 15.51
C ASP A 32 12.03 -6.79 15.26
N LEU A 33 13.01 -7.70 15.29
CA LEU A 33 12.77 -9.15 15.20
C LEU A 33 11.93 -9.67 16.36
N ILE A 34 12.17 -9.19 17.58
CA ILE A 34 11.37 -9.55 18.77
C ILE A 34 9.93 -9.06 18.60
N ARG A 35 9.72 -7.83 18.11
CA ARG A 35 8.38 -7.26 17.89
C ARG A 35 7.63 -7.95 16.76
N ILE A 36 8.33 -8.29 15.69
CA ILE A 36 7.83 -9.11 14.58
C ILE A 36 7.43 -10.49 15.12
N ARG A 37 8.30 -11.15 15.90
CA ARG A 37 8.04 -12.46 16.51
C ARG A 37 6.85 -12.43 17.47
N ALA A 38 6.73 -11.40 18.31
CA ALA A 38 5.60 -11.19 19.21
C ALA A 38 4.28 -10.92 18.45
N SER A 39 4.36 -10.39 17.23
CA SER A 39 3.20 -10.24 16.34
C SER A 39 2.79 -11.57 15.67
N PHE A 40 3.69 -12.56 15.67
CA PHE A 40 3.49 -13.89 15.07
C PHE A 40 3.20 -15.01 16.06
N THR A 41 3.33 -14.79 17.37
CA THR A 41 3.01 -15.80 18.39
C THR A 41 1.55 -16.24 18.37
N GLY A 42 0.65 -15.45 17.76
CA GLY A 42 -0.76 -15.82 17.54
C GLY A 42 -1.05 -16.42 16.16
N PHE A 43 -0.07 -16.45 15.25
CA PHE A 43 -0.25 -17.03 13.92
C PHE A 43 -0.04 -18.54 13.97
N ARG A 44 -1.00 -19.28 13.40
CA ARG A 44 -0.95 -20.73 13.34
C ARG A 44 0.09 -21.15 12.30
N VAL A 45 1.11 -21.91 12.73
CA VAL A 45 2.00 -22.62 11.81
C VAL A 45 1.24 -23.84 11.32
N TYR A 46 0.86 -23.83 10.05
CA TYR A 46 0.07 -24.88 9.43
C TYR A 46 0.86 -26.18 9.35
N SER A 47 0.27 -27.27 9.84
CA SER A 47 0.69 -28.62 9.45
C SER A 47 -0.14 -29.11 8.25
N VAL A 48 0.43 -30.01 7.45
CA VAL A 48 -0.23 -30.60 6.27
C VAL A 48 -1.59 -31.20 6.62
N ASN A 49 -1.73 -31.80 7.81
CA ASN A 49 -2.98 -32.42 8.25
C ASN A 49 -4.10 -31.40 8.51
N GLN A 50 -3.75 -30.19 8.96
CA GLN A 50 -4.72 -29.12 9.21
C GLN A 50 -5.25 -28.51 7.90
N GLU A 51 -4.41 -28.44 6.86
CA GLU A 51 -4.83 -27.98 5.53
C GLU A 51 -5.84 -28.95 4.89
N VAL A 52 -5.67 -30.25 5.13
CA VAL A 52 -6.61 -31.29 4.67
C VAL A 52 -7.97 -31.18 5.38
N GLU A 53 -7.99 -30.92 6.70
CA GLU A 53 -9.24 -30.71 7.43
C GLU A 53 -9.97 -29.44 6.98
N GLU A 54 -9.27 -28.32 6.84
CA GLU A 54 -9.87 -27.08 6.38
C GLU A 54 -10.46 -27.23 4.96
N THR A 55 -9.73 -27.92 4.07
CA THR A 55 -10.21 -28.27 2.72
C THR A 55 -11.46 -29.15 2.76
N LYS A 56 -11.51 -30.13 3.67
CA LYS A 56 -12.69 -30.99 3.89
C LYS A 56 -13.93 -30.16 4.29
N TYR A 57 -13.74 -29.10 5.08
CA TYR A 57 -14.82 -28.20 5.49
C TYR A 57 -15.00 -26.97 4.57
N LYS A 58 -14.28 -26.92 3.44
CA LYS A 58 -14.28 -25.79 2.48
C LYS A 58 -13.99 -24.43 3.12
N VAL A 59 -13.17 -24.42 4.15
CA VAL A 59 -12.67 -23.20 4.79
C VAL A 59 -11.16 -23.10 4.57
N SER A 60 -10.61 -21.90 4.67
CA SER A 60 -9.17 -21.70 4.67
C SER A 60 -8.86 -20.53 5.59
N THR A 61 -8.01 -20.75 6.59
CA THR A 61 -7.53 -19.67 7.47
C THR A 61 -6.05 -19.33 7.21
N ARG A 62 -5.52 -19.73 6.04
CA ARG A 62 -4.11 -19.57 5.70
C ARG A 62 -3.79 -18.11 5.41
N LEU A 63 -3.07 -17.47 6.33
CA LEU A 63 -2.56 -16.10 6.17
C LEU A 63 -1.13 -16.16 5.66
N THR A 64 -0.89 -15.62 4.46
CA THR A 64 0.46 -15.53 3.88
C THR A 64 1.09 -14.20 4.26
N LEU A 65 2.29 -14.23 4.86
CA LEU A 65 3.06 -13.02 5.11
C LEU A 65 3.66 -12.53 3.79
N CYS A 66 3.20 -11.36 3.35
CA CYS A 66 3.70 -10.74 2.14
C CYS A 66 4.66 -9.60 2.51
N SER A 67 5.91 -9.95 2.80
CA SER A 67 7.00 -9.01 3.11
C SER A 67 7.39 -8.13 1.91
N SER A 68 6.89 -8.44 0.72
CA SER A 68 7.17 -7.71 -0.53
C SER A 68 5.93 -7.14 -1.21
N PHE A 69 4.77 -7.07 -0.54
CA PHE A 69 3.58 -6.49 -1.17
C PHE A 69 3.78 -4.98 -1.29
N ASP A 70 4.01 -4.54 -2.52
CA ASP A 70 3.93 -3.15 -2.92
C ASP A 70 2.44 -2.81 -3.08
N PRO A 71 1.79 -2.18 -2.08
CA PRO A 71 0.34 -2.04 -2.08
C PRO A 71 -0.12 -0.98 -3.10
N TRP A 72 0.80 -0.22 -3.67
CA TRP A 72 0.54 0.92 -4.53
C TRP A 72 0.15 0.48 -5.94
N VAL A 73 -1.09 -0.02 -6.10
CA VAL A 73 -1.65 -0.45 -7.39
C VAL A 73 -1.59 0.68 -8.43
N PHE A 74 -1.82 1.91 -8.00
CA PHE A 74 -1.60 3.10 -8.81
C PHE A 74 -0.29 3.77 -8.42
N LYS A 75 0.65 3.79 -9.36
CA LYS A 75 1.89 4.59 -9.28
C LYS A 75 1.93 5.55 -10.44
N LYS A 76 2.14 6.83 -10.13
CA LYS A 76 2.20 7.85 -11.17
C LYS A 76 3.27 8.91 -10.86
N PRO A 77 4.23 9.13 -11.78
CA PRO A 77 4.99 10.37 -11.77
C PRO A 77 4.05 11.52 -12.15
N LEU A 78 3.98 12.54 -11.29
CA LEU A 78 3.07 13.67 -11.47
C LEU A 78 3.44 14.45 -12.72
N GLY A 79 2.47 14.65 -13.61
CA GLY A 79 2.58 15.63 -14.68
C GLY A 79 2.45 17.05 -14.15
N HIS A 80 2.69 18.04 -15.01
CA HIS A 80 2.55 19.45 -14.65
C HIS A 80 1.12 19.78 -14.15
N LEU A 81 0.09 19.24 -14.82
CA LEU A 81 -1.31 19.43 -14.39
C LEU A 81 -1.62 18.71 -13.07
N ASP A 82 -0.98 17.57 -12.81
CA ASP A 82 -1.14 16.83 -11.56
C ASP A 82 -0.59 17.61 -10.35
N ALA A 83 0.52 18.31 -10.56
CA ALA A 83 1.16 19.12 -9.53
C ALA A 83 0.62 20.57 -9.46
N THR A 84 -0.40 20.95 -10.25
CA THR A 84 -0.90 22.34 -10.26
C THR A 84 -2.42 22.48 -10.22
N LYS A 85 -3.20 21.50 -10.70
CA LYS A 85 -4.65 21.64 -10.87
C LYS A 85 -5.48 20.44 -10.47
N ARG A 86 -5.09 19.23 -10.87
CA ARG A 86 -5.91 18.00 -10.70
C ARG A 86 -5.06 16.75 -10.82
N LEU A 87 -5.32 15.70 -10.06
CA LEU A 87 -4.65 14.41 -10.29
C LEU A 87 -5.48 13.53 -11.23
N SER A 88 -4.96 13.20 -12.41
CA SER A 88 -5.63 12.24 -13.31
C SER A 88 -5.33 10.79 -12.94
N LEU A 89 -6.38 10.01 -12.76
CA LEU A 89 -6.38 8.59 -12.43
C LEU A 89 -6.62 7.74 -13.69
N ARG A 90 -6.09 6.50 -13.68
CA ARG A 90 -6.27 5.57 -14.79
C ARG A 90 -7.70 5.02 -14.77
N LYS A 91 -8.43 5.27 -15.85
CA LYS A 91 -9.84 4.85 -16.00
C LYS A 91 -10.07 3.36 -15.72
N PRO A 92 -9.32 2.40 -16.30
CA PRO A 92 -9.56 0.98 -16.06
C PRO A 92 -9.46 0.58 -14.59
N TRP A 93 -8.51 1.19 -13.85
CA TRP A 93 -8.33 0.91 -12.42
C TRP A 93 -9.50 1.45 -11.58
N VAL A 94 -9.94 2.68 -11.86
CA VAL A 94 -11.07 3.27 -11.12
C VAL A 94 -12.36 2.51 -11.41
N ASP A 95 -12.60 2.16 -12.67
CA ASP A 95 -13.80 1.41 -13.08
C ASP A 95 -13.85 0.00 -12.45
N ALA A 96 -12.70 -0.69 -12.31
CA ALA A 96 -12.63 -2.05 -11.78
C ALA A 96 -12.60 -2.11 -10.24
N GLU A 97 -11.80 -1.25 -9.59
CA GLU A 97 -11.49 -1.39 -8.16
C GLU A 97 -12.25 -0.39 -7.29
N VAL A 98 -12.48 0.83 -7.79
CA VAL A 98 -13.03 1.92 -6.96
C VAL A 98 -14.54 1.97 -7.08
N LEU A 99 -15.08 2.16 -8.30
CA LEU A 99 -16.53 2.37 -8.50
C LEU A 99 -17.40 1.25 -7.92
N PRO A 100 -17.07 -0.05 -8.10
CA PRO A 100 -17.87 -1.14 -7.54
C PRO A 100 -17.89 -1.15 -6.02
N ASN A 101 -16.89 -0.54 -5.37
CA ASN A 101 -16.70 -0.54 -3.92
C ASN A 101 -17.04 0.79 -3.25
N LEU A 102 -17.56 1.78 -3.98
CA LEU A 102 -18.12 3.00 -3.41
C LEU A 102 -19.40 2.72 -2.61
N ASN A 103 -19.70 3.56 -1.61
CA ASN A 103 -21.00 3.55 -0.93
C ASN A 103 -22.15 3.89 -1.90
N VAL A 104 -23.37 3.53 -1.50
CA VAL A 104 -24.59 3.69 -2.32
C VAL A 104 -24.79 5.14 -2.77
N LEU A 105 -24.59 6.11 -1.87
CA LEU A 105 -24.75 7.53 -2.17
C LEU A 105 -23.72 8.01 -3.21
N ALA A 106 -22.44 7.68 -3.01
CA ALA A 106 -21.37 8.03 -3.92
C ALA A 106 -21.53 7.39 -5.31
N LYS A 107 -22.01 6.13 -5.37
CA LYS A 107 -22.37 5.46 -6.63
C LYS A 107 -23.47 6.21 -7.37
N HIS A 108 -24.55 6.56 -6.67
CA HIS A 108 -25.66 7.32 -7.26
C HIS A 108 -25.18 8.69 -7.76
N GLN A 109 -24.37 9.40 -6.99
CA GLN A 109 -23.76 10.67 -7.40
C GLN A 109 -22.86 10.52 -8.65
N MET A 110 -22.13 9.40 -8.76
CA MET A 110 -21.33 9.08 -9.95
C MET A 110 -22.17 8.83 -11.19
N GLN A 111 -23.33 8.18 -11.03
CA GLN A 111 -24.23 7.89 -12.14
C GLN A 111 -24.95 9.14 -12.64
N GLN A 112 -25.39 10.01 -11.72
CA GLN A 112 -26.19 11.20 -12.07
C GLN A 112 -25.31 12.41 -12.40
N GLY A 113 -24.39 12.74 -11.50
CA GLY A 113 -23.62 13.98 -11.53
C GLY A 113 -22.19 13.83 -12.03
N HIS A 114 -21.74 12.60 -12.30
CA HIS A 114 -20.37 12.30 -12.70
C HIS A 114 -19.31 12.80 -11.69
N ARG A 115 -19.70 13.04 -10.42
CA ARG A 115 -18.83 13.56 -9.36
C ARG A 115 -19.31 13.21 -7.96
N THR A 116 -18.39 13.01 -7.03
CA THR A 116 -18.64 12.64 -5.63
C THR A 116 -17.42 13.02 -4.80
N TRP A 117 -17.62 13.12 -3.50
CA TRP A 117 -16.54 13.35 -2.55
C TRP A 117 -16.02 12.00 -2.05
N VAL A 118 -14.72 11.82 -2.10
CA VAL A 118 -14.04 10.61 -1.61
C VAL A 118 -12.99 10.99 -0.59
N ARG A 119 -12.84 10.12 0.40
CA ARG A 119 -11.82 10.27 1.44
C ARG A 119 -10.47 9.78 0.91
N VAL A 120 -9.41 10.50 1.24
CA VAL A 120 -8.02 10.17 0.92
C VAL A 120 -7.19 10.26 2.19
N PHE A 121 -6.67 9.12 2.62
CA PHE A 121 -5.80 9.00 3.78
C PHE A 121 -4.33 9.10 3.35
N ASP A 122 -3.65 10.16 3.76
CA ASP A 122 -2.21 10.31 3.60
C ASP A 122 -1.49 9.44 4.65
N LYS A 123 -0.93 8.31 4.19
CA LYS A 123 -0.24 7.34 5.05
C LYS A 123 0.99 7.94 5.71
N ASP A 124 1.69 8.85 5.02
CA ASP A 124 2.95 9.41 5.49
C ASP A 124 2.73 10.40 6.64
N THR A 125 1.66 11.20 6.57
CA THR A 125 1.35 12.21 7.58
C THR A 125 0.21 11.83 8.52
N ARG A 126 -0.42 10.66 8.30
CA ARG A 126 -1.59 10.18 9.05
C ARG A 126 -2.76 11.17 9.05
N SER A 127 -2.99 11.86 7.93
CA SER A 127 -4.09 12.82 7.79
C SER A 127 -5.15 12.31 6.82
N LEU A 128 -6.41 12.45 7.19
CA LEU A 128 -7.55 12.14 6.33
C LEU A 128 -8.11 13.45 5.76
N ASN A 129 -8.20 13.54 4.43
CA ASN A 129 -8.80 14.68 3.74
C ASN A 129 -9.85 14.18 2.72
N GLU A 130 -10.69 15.07 2.23
CA GLU A 130 -11.66 14.76 1.19
C GLU A 130 -11.28 15.45 -0.11
N VAL A 131 -11.51 14.78 -1.24
CA VAL A 131 -11.29 15.35 -2.57
C VAL A 131 -12.48 15.05 -3.46
N GLU A 132 -12.76 15.94 -4.43
CA GLU A 132 -13.77 15.67 -5.45
C GLU A 132 -13.20 14.65 -6.45
N LEU A 133 -13.78 13.45 -6.48
CA LEU A 133 -13.59 12.50 -7.57
C LEU A 133 -14.62 12.80 -8.65
N LYS A 134 -14.13 13.20 -9.83
CA LYS A 134 -14.96 13.54 -10.99
C LYS A 134 -14.59 12.71 -12.20
N LYS A 135 -15.60 12.28 -12.96
CA LYS A 135 -15.46 11.63 -14.26
C LYS A 135 -15.48 12.69 -15.37
N GLU A 136 -14.37 12.79 -16.11
CA GLU A 136 -14.23 13.55 -17.35
C GLU A 136 -13.90 12.55 -18.48
N GLU A 137 -12.94 12.85 -19.37
CA GLU A 137 -12.36 11.83 -20.26
C GLU A 137 -11.67 10.70 -19.48
N SER A 138 -11.07 11.07 -18.34
CA SER A 138 -10.53 10.18 -17.31
C SER A 138 -11.11 10.57 -15.94
N PHE A 139 -10.87 9.76 -14.92
CA PHE A 139 -11.20 10.16 -13.55
C PHE A 139 -10.15 11.11 -13.01
N VAL A 140 -10.58 12.13 -12.29
CA VAL A 140 -9.68 13.15 -11.74
C VAL A 140 -10.02 13.44 -10.27
N PHE A 141 -8.99 13.66 -9.45
CA PHE A 141 -9.16 14.39 -8.20
C PHE A 141 -9.06 15.88 -8.47
N ARG A 142 -10.07 16.64 -8.03
CA ARG A 142 -10.18 18.09 -8.16
C ARG A 142 -10.34 18.77 -6.81
N ASP A 143 -10.49 20.09 -6.88
CA ASP A 143 -10.78 20.97 -5.75
C ASP A 143 -9.64 20.94 -4.72
N LEU A 144 -9.84 20.26 -3.60
CA LEU A 144 -8.92 20.21 -2.48
C LEU A 144 -7.63 19.43 -2.74
N TRP A 145 -7.50 18.72 -3.87
CA TRP A 145 -6.24 18.04 -4.23
C TRP A 145 -5.01 18.95 -4.15
N VAL A 146 -5.10 20.16 -4.74
CA VAL A 146 -3.95 21.07 -4.78
C VAL A 146 -3.65 21.62 -3.39
N HIS A 147 -4.68 22.00 -2.64
CA HIS A 147 -4.52 22.57 -1.31
C HIS A 147 -4.00 21.52 -0.30
N ASP A 148 -4.69 20.37 -0.20
CA ASP A 148 -4.48 19.40 0.88
C ASP A 148 -3.36 18.41 0.59
N PHE A 149 -2.95 18.23 -0.66
CA PHE A 149 -1.88 17.29 -1.02
C PHE A 149 -0.70 18.00 -1.68
N VAL A 150 -0.92 18.73 -2.77
CA VAL A 150 0.19 19.34 -3.51
C VAL A 150 0.92 20.39 -2.66
N ASN A 151 0.21 21.39 -2.16
CA ASN A 151 0.80 22.48 -1.39
C ASN A 151 1.33 21.97 -0.05
N ARG A 152 0.51 21.23 0.70
CA ARG A 152 0.88 20.68 2.02
C ARG A 152 2.11 19.77 1.94
N ARG A 153 2.19 18.88 0.94
CA ARG A 153 3.32 17.95 0.76
C ARG A 153 4.41 18.52 -0.15
N LYS A 154 4.29 19.77 -0.61
CA LYS A 154 5.21 20.43 -1.55
C LYS A 154 5.52 19.53 -2.76
N LEU A 155 4.48 18.93 -3.35
CA LEU A 155 4.62 18.06 -4.53
C LEU A 155 4.98 18.91 -5.74
N VAL A 156 5.87 18.41 -6.57
CA VAL A 156 6.26 19.04 -7.83
C VAL A 156 6.10 18.03 -8.97
N ALA A 157 6.10 18.52 -10.21
CA ALA A 157 6.11 17.64 -11.37
C ALA A 157 7.28 16.64 -11.26
N GLN A 158 7.07 15.41 -11.72
CA GLN A 158 7.96 14.26 -11.65
C GLN A 158 8.13 13.60 -10.27
N ASP A 159 7.64 14.20 -9.17
CA ASP A 159 7.46 13.42 -7.93
C ASP A 159 6.53 12.24 -8.24
N THR A 160 6.81 11.06 -7.68
CA THR A 160 5.97 9.86 -7.88
C THR A 160 5.09 9.65 -6.66
N VAL A 161 3.79 9.54 -6.89
CA VAL A 161 2.80 9.24 -5.86
C VAL A 161 2.26 7.82 -6.03
N GLY A 162 1.89 7.22 -4.91
CA GLY A 162 1.25 5.92 -4.81
C GLY A 162 -0.18 6.09 -4.31
N LEU A 163 -1.11 5.36 -4.92
CA LEU A 163 -2.48 5.23 -4.47
C LEU A 163 -2.91 3.77 -4.47
N TYR A 164 -3.74 3.40 -3.51
CA TYR A 164 -4.57 2.20 -3.56
C TYR A 164 -5.94 2.49 -2.97
N TRP A 165 -6.91 1.63 -3.27
CA TRP A 165 -8.25 1.69 -2.70
C TRP A 165 -8.36 0.75 -1.51
N GLU A 166 -8.71 1.27 -0.35
CA GLU A 166 -8.97 0.48 0.86
C GLU A 166 -10.48 0.22 0.95
N THR A 167 -10.88 -1.03 0.69
CA THR A 167 -12.29 -1.42 0.61
C THR A 167 -13.00 -1.33 1.95
N THR A 168 -12.35 -1.72 3.05
CA THR A 168 -12.92 -1.69 4.41
C THR A 168 -13.35 -0.30 4.83
N GLU A 169 -12.49 0.69 4.60
CA GLU A 169 -12.73 2.10 4.96
C GLU A 169 -13.32 2.92 3.81
N GLN A 170 -13.52 2.30 2.64
CA GLN A 170 -14.01 2.94 1.42
C GLN A 170 -13.31 4.28 1.13
N ARG A 171 -11.97 4.25 1.12
CA ARG A 171 -11.14 5.43 0.94
C ARG A 171 -9.92 5.12 0.09
N PHE A 172 -9.35 6.16 -0.51
CA PHE A 172 -8.01 6.05 -1.09
C PHE A 172 -6.97 6.14 0.01
N VAL A 173 -5.87 5.41 -0.15
CA VAL A 173 -4.67 5.58 0.66
C VAL A 173 -3.56 6.11 -0.24
N PHE A 174 -2.89 7.15 0.23
CA PHE A 174 -1.91 7.94 -0.50
C PHE A 174 -0.53 7.91 0.19
N SER A 175 0.53 7.91 -0.60
CA SER A 175 1.91 8.16 -0.14
C SER A 175 2.76 8.75 -1.26
N VAL A 176 3.82 9.47 -0.89
CA VAL A 176 4.83 9.93 -1.84
C VAL A 176 5.94 8.91 -1.94
N LEU A 177 6.03 8.22 -3.08
CA LEU A 177 6.96 7.10 -3.28
C LEU A 177 8.36 7.54 -3.68
N LYS A 178 8.47 8.62 -4.46
CA LYS A 178 9.75 9.15 -4.93
C LYS A 178 9.67 10.66 -5.05
N ARG A 179 10.70 11.33 -4.54
CA ARG A 179 10.90 12.77 -4.72
C ARG A 179 11.95 13.01 -5.79
N ILE A 180 11.76 14.04 -6.61
CA ILE A 180 12.87 14.52 -7.44
C ILE A 180 13.86 15.34 -6.59
N PRO A 181 15.16 15.30 -6.92
CA PRO A 181 16.15 16.17 -6.28
C PRO A 181 15.77 17.64 -6.47
N ARG A 182 15.59 18.35 -5.37
CA ARG A 182 15.34 19.80 -5.40
C ARG A 182 16.70 20.49 -5.41
N VAL A 183 17.17 20.90 -6.58
CA VAL A 183 18.40 21.71 -6.67
C VAL A 183 18.11 23.06 -5.99
N PRO A 184 18.84 23.44 -4.94
CA PRO A 184 18.75 24.78 -4.40
C PRO A 184 19.16 25.76 -5.51
N LYS A 185 18.29 26.71 -5.84
CA LYS A 185 18.73 27.83 -6.69
C LYS A 185 19.74 28.62 -5.87
N THR A 186 21.03 28.42 -6.13
CA THR A 186 22.09 29.30 -5.63
C THR A 186 21.80 30.69 -6.15
N THR A 187 21.41 31.59 -5.25
CA THR A 187 21.37 33.02 -5.51
C THR A 187 22.78 33.49 -5.85
N SER A 188 23.00 33.73 -7.15
CA SER A 188 24.14 34.46 -7.65
C SER A 188 24.04 35.90 -7.13
N ASN A 189 24.71 36.16 -6.00
CA ASN A 189 25.01 37.52 -5.58
C ASN A 189 26.08 38.07 -6.52
N ARG A 190 25.63 38.82 -7.53
CA ARG A 190 26.52 39.62 -8.37
C ARG A 190 26.98 40.82 -7.52
N SER A 191 28.26 40.81 -7.15
CA SER A 191 28.97 42.01 -6.67
C SER A 191 29.31 42.90 -7.86
#